data_AF-A0A960ZQL1-F1
#
_entry.id   AF-A0A960ZQL1-F1
#
_cell.length_a   1.000
_cell.length_b   1.000
_cell.length_c   1.000
_cell.angle_alpha   90.00
_cell.angle_beta   90.00
_cell.angle_gamma   90.00
#
_symmetry.space_group_name_H-M   'P 1'
#
loop_
_entity.id
_entity.type
_entity.pdbx_description
1 polymer ?
#
loop_
_entity_poly.entity_id
_entity_poly.type
_entity_poly.pdbx_seq_one_letter_code
_entity_poly.pdbx_strand_id
1 'polypeptide(L)'
;MAWKILSAIISLCLGTASYFAWSNSKALEEEKKMEARAIANLEQAGKRKEEMALAEKAKTDQLAAAEQERDTTKGEVVKAVAETQEKEASLALVKTNLDEVTKQVDTLQKKVDEAGDIKKLIAQVDALKKDQLAAEGKLANRSQQLAVTQEQLASLNEQIKKFEEAQARATRGVVEPDFTARVAQVFPDWGFVVLSKGNAGGVFAKATLDVKRGSDIVAKLKVKNVEQSISVCDVVPGSLAEGDTIRSGDLVVAAAEAAAPAEAPKTQDAGGVAPTPAPPAGGGMSSDPFGSAPAGGATPAPAMGGDPFGSAPAAPAPAPAMGGDPFGAAPAAPAGGTPAPSTADPFK
;
A
#
# COMPACT_ATOMS: atom_id res chain seq x y z
N MET A 1 49.38 -9.57 160.76
CA MET A 1 48.54 -10.39 159.85
C MET A 1 47.61 -9.54 158.97
N ALA A 2 47.03 -8.44 159.49
CA ALA A 2 46.10 -7.57 158.73
C ALA A 2 46.66 -6.92 157.44
N TRP A 3 47.92 -6.48 157.40
CA TRP A 3 48.52 -5.85 156.20
C TRP A 3 48.58 -6.78 154.98
N LYS A 4 48.86 -8.09 155.19
CA LYS A 4 48.94 -9.08 154.11
C LYS A 4 47.58 -9.38 153.46
N ILE A 5 46.50 -9.32 154.27
CA ILE A 5 45.12 -9.49 153.81
C ILE A 5 44.69 -8.26 153.01
N LEU A 6 45.05 -7.06 153.50
CA LEU A 6 44.77 -5.80 152.80
C LEU A 6 45.49 -5.74 151.43
N SER A 7 46.76 -6.16 151.35
CA SER A 7 47.51 -6.18 150.09
C SER A 7 46.96 -7.20 149.08
N ALA A 8 46.46 -8.35 149.55
CA ALA A 8 45.82 -9.35 148.69
C ALA A 8 44.50 -8.83 148.10
N ILE A 9 43.69 -8.14 148.90
CA ILE A 9 42.43 -7.51 148.46
C ILE A 9 42.72 -6.39 147.45
N ILE A 10 43.72 -5.55 147.70
CA ILE A 10 44.12 -4.47 146.76
C ILE A 10 44.62 -5.05 145.44
N SER A 11 45.44 -6.11 145.47
CA SER A 11 45.92 -6.78 144.25
C SER A 11 44.77 -7.40 143.45
N LEU A 12 43.78 -8.00 144.13
CA LEU A 12 42.60 -8.54 143.47
C LEU A 12 41.75 -7.43 142.87
N CYS A 13 41.60 -6.31 143.58
CA CYS A 13 40.86 -5.14 143.11
C CYS A 13 41.55 -4.44 141.91
N LEU A 14 42.89 -4.35 141.92
CA LEU A 14 43.67 -3.83 140.79
C LEU A 14 43.68 -4.79 139.59
N GLY A 15 43.72 -6.10 139.84
CA GLY A 15 43.62 -7.12 138.80
C GLY A 15 42.27 -7.09 138.09
N THR A 16 41.17 -6.99 138.84
CA THR A 16 39.83 -6.85 138.26
C THR A 16 39.68 -5.51 137.54
N ALA A 17 40.17 -4.40 138.09
CA ALA A 17 40.17 -3.10 137.42
C ALA A 17 40.96 -3.14 136.10
N SER A 18 42.11 -3.81 136.06
CA SER A 18 42.94 -3.97 134.87
C SER A 18 42.26 -4.84 133.81
N TYR A 19 41.59 -5.92 134.22
CA TYR A 19 40.82 -6.77 133.31
C TYR A 19 39.61 -6.03 132.72
N PHE A 20 38.87 -5.26 133.54
CA PHE A 20 37.79 -4.40 133.06
C PHE A 20 38.30 -3.31 132.10
N ALA A 21 39.45 -2.69 132.39
CA ALA A 21 40.06 -1.72 131.49
C ALA A 21 40.48 -2.35 130.16
N TRP A 22 41.05 -3.55 130.17
CA TRP A 22 41.41 -4.30 128.95
C TRP A 22 40.17 -4.74 128.16
N SER A 23 39.15 -5.29 128.83
CA SER A 23 37.88 -5.67 128.21
C SER A 23 37.18 -4.47 127.56
N ASN A 24 37.16 -3.34 128.26
CA ASN A 24 36.61 -2.10 127.73
C ASN A 24 37.44 -1.56 126.55
N SER A 25 38.78 -1.67 126.60
CA SER A 25 39.64 -1.29 125.47
C SER A 25 39.40 -2.16 124.22
N LYS A 26 39.16 -3.46 124.39
CA LYS A 26 38.80 -4.37 123.30
C LYS A 26 37.43 -4.07 122.73
N ALA A 27 36.42 -3.84 123.58
CA ALA A 27 35.09 -3.44 123.15
C ALA A 27 35.15 -2.13 122.34
N LEU A 28 35.96 -1.15 122.79
CA LEU A 28 36.17 0.12 122.09
C LEU A 28 36.92 -0.04 120.76
N GLU A 29 37.87 -0.97 120.66
CA GLU A 29 38.50 -1.33 119.38
C GLU A 29 37.54 -2.02 118.40
N GLU A 30 36.66 -2.89 118.89
CA GLU A 30 35.64 -3.54 118.09
C GLU A 30 34.57 -2.54 117.61
N GLU A 31 34.11 -1.65 118.47
CA GLU A 31 33.21 -0.54 118.11
C GLU A 31 33.85 0.36 117.05
N LYS A 32 35.12 0.75 117.20
CA LYS A 32 35.83 1.52 116.16
C LYS A 32 35.96 0.77 114.84
N LYS A 33 36.18 -0.55 114.86
CA LYS A 33 36.20 -1.38 113.64
C LYS A 33 34.82 -1.48 112.99
N MET A 34 33.76 -1.57 113.78
CA MET A 34 32.38 -1.60 113.30
C MET A 34 31.97 -0.23 112.71
N GLU A 35 32.34 0.86 113.37
CA GLU A 35 32.16 2.22 112.87
C GLU A 35 32.92 2.43 111.56
N ALA A 36 34.20 2.03 111.49
CA ALA A 36 34.99 2.11 110.26
C ALA A 36 34.38 1.29 109.11
N ARG A 37 33.83 0.09 109.39
CA ARG A 37 33.10 -0.72 108.40
C ARG A 37 31.77 -0.07 108.01
N ALA A 38 31.04 0.52 108.94
CA ALA A 38 29.79 1.21 108.68
C ALA A 38 30.01 2.45 107.79
N ILE A 39 31.05 3.24 108.08
CA ILE A 39 31.48 4.38 107.27
C ILE A 39 31.92 3.91 105.87
N ALA A 40 32.75 2.86 105.77
CA ALA A 40 33.17 2.32 104.49
C ALA A 40 31.99 1.76 103.66
N ASN A 41 31.02 1.12 104.31
CA ASN A 41 29.81 0.63 103.66
C ASN A 41 28.90 1.78 103.19
N LEU A 42 28.80 2.86 103.97
CA LEU A 42 28.04 4.07 103.60
C LEU A 42 28.69 4.76 102.39
N GLU A 43 30.01 4.92 102.40
CA GLU A 43 30.75 5.49 101.27
C GLU A 43 30.61 4.64 100.00
N GLN A 44 30.70 3.31 100.11
CA GLN A 44 30.45 2.40 98.99
C GLN A 44 28.99 2.45 98.51
N ALA A 45 28.02 2.57 99.41
CA ALA A 45 26.61 2.73 99.04
C ALA A 45 26.36 4.06 98.32
N GLY A 46 27.03 5.14 98.75
CA GLY A 46 27.01 6.44 98.06
C GLY A 46 27.56 6.34 96.64
N LYS A 47 28.76 5.76 96.49
CA LYS A 47 29.40 5.52 95.17
C LYS A 47 28.53 4.66 94.26
N ARG A 48 27.97 3.55 94.76
CA ARG A 48 27.04 2.70 93.98
C ARG A 48 25.78 3.44 93.58
N LYS A 49 25.25 4.33 94.43
CA LYS A 49 24.06 5.12 94.10
C LYS A 49 24.36 6.13 92.97
N GLU A 50 25.53 6.76 93.00
CA GLU A 50 25.98 7.65 91.92
C GLU A 50 26.25 6.88 90.63
N GLU A 51 26.94 5.73 90.69
CA GLU A 51 27.16 4.84 89.55
C GLU A 51 25.84 4.34 88.95
N MET A 52 24.87 3.95 89.79
CA MET A 52 23.54 3.51 89.34
C MET A 52 22.75 4.66 88.73
N ALA A 53 22.80 5.87 89.28
CA ALA A 53 22.13 7.05 88.71
C ALA A 53 22.74 7.45 87.35
N LEU A 54 24.06 7.37 87.22
CA LEU A 54 24.76 7.58 85.95
C LEU A 54 24.44 6.47 84.93
N ALA A 55 24.38 5.21 85.38
CA ALA A 55 24.03 4.07 84.54
C ALA A 55 22.57 4.11 84.08
N GLU A 56 21.64 4.49 84.95
CA GLU A 56 20.22 4.66 84.63
C GLU A 56 20.06 5.76 83.58
N LYS A 57 20.69 6.93 83.78
CA LYS A 57 20.68 8.01 82.79
C LYS A 57 21.28 7.56 81.45
N ALA A 58 22.43 6.88 81.46
CA ALA A 58 23.05 6.37 80.25
C ALA A 58 22.16 5.34 79.53
N LYS A 59 21.42 4.52 80.27
CA LYS A 59 20.47 3.54 79.69
C LYS A 59 19.22 4.21 79.14
N THR A 60 18.69 5.22 79.81
CA THR A 60 17.57 6.02 79.31
C THR A 60 17.97 6.76 78.02
N ASP A 61 19.15 7.37 77.99
CA ASP A 61 19.66 8.06 76.80
C ASP A 61 19.90 7.07 75.63
N GLN A 62 20.42 5.86 75.92
CA GLN A 62 20.56 4.79 74.92
C GLN A 62 19.21 4.29 74.38
N LEU A 63 18.20 4.13 75.24
CA LEU A 63 16.87 3.72 74.80
C LEU A 63 16.20 4.81 73.95
N ALA A 64 16.31 6.09 74.36
CA ALA A 64 15.78 7.20 73.56
C ALA A 64 16.47 7.29 72.19
N ALA A 65 17.80 7.14 72.14
CA ALA A 65 18.55 7.11 70.89
C ALA A 65 18.14 5.92 70.00
N ALA A 66 18.02 4.73 70.57
CA ALA A 66 17.60 3.52 69.85
C ALA A 66 16.15 3.62 69.35
N GLU A 67 15.24 4.25 70.11
CA GLU A 67 13.87 4.52 69.67
C GLU A 67 13.84 5.48 68.48
N GLN A 68 14.64 6.55 68.53
CA GLN A 68 14.78 7.50 67.44
C GLN A 68 15.36 6.83 66.18
N GLU A 69 16.42 6.04 66.32
CA GLU A 69 17.02 5.27 65.21
C GLU A 69 16.04 4.25 64.60
N ARG A 70 15.24 3.61 65.46
CA ARG A 70 14.20 2.69 65.03
C ARG A 70 13.10 3.40 64.25
N ASP A 71 12.72 4.61 64.65
CA ASP A 71 11.70 5.39 63.94
C ASP A 71 12.21 5.97 62.63
N THR A 72 13.47 6.43 62.57
CA THR A 72 14.09 6.82 61.29
C THR A 72 14.22 5.64 60.35
N THR A 73 14.70 4.49 60.85
CA THR A 73 14.83 3.26 60.05
C THR A 73 13.48 2.76 59.54
N LYS A 74 12.43 2.80 60.37
CA LYS A 74 11.07 2.48 59.91
C LYS A 74 10.61 3.43 58.80
N GLY A 75 10.87 4.73 58.94
CA GLY A 75 10.56 5.73 57.91
C GLY A 75 11.27 5.45 56.59
N GLU A 76 12.55 5.09 56.63
CA GLU A 76 13.34 4.72 55.46
C GLU A 76 12.86 3.42 54.82
N VAL A 77 12.52 2.40 55.62
CA VAL A 77 11.97 1.14 55.11
C VAL A 77 10.64 1.38 54.41
N VAL A 78 9.75 2.21 54.96
CA VAL A 78 8.47 2.55 54.29
C VAL A 78 8.71 3.25 52.96
N LYS A 79 9.68 4.19 52.90
CA LYS A 79 10.05 4.86 51.64
C LYS A 79 10.63 3.88 50.62
N ALA A 80 11.57 3.04 51.03
CA ALA A 80 12.20 2.06 50.15
C ALA A 80 11.19 1.03 49.61
N VAL A 81 10.23 0.60 50.44
CA VAL A 81 9.14 -0.28 49.99
C VAL A 81 8.24 0.43 48.99
N ALA A 82 7.89 1.69 49.21
CA ALA A 82 7.09 2.47 48.27
C ALA A 82 7.81 2.67 46.91
N GLU A 83 9.09 3.03 46.94
CA GLU A 83 9.92 3.16 45.73
C GLU A 83 10.05 1.82 44.99
N THR A 84 10.22 0.71 45.71
CA THR A 84 10.31 -0.62 45.10
C THR A 84 9.00 -1.00 44.40
N GLN A 85 7.85 -0.77 45.04
CA GLN A 85 6.55 -1.02 44.42
C GLN A 85 6.31 -0.15 43.18
N GLU A 86 6.72 1.13 43.21
CA GLU A 86 6.64 2.01 42.04
C GLU A 86 7.51 1.50 40.89
N LYS A 87 8.75 1.06 41.19
CA LYS A 87 9.64 0.48 40.19
C LYS A 87 9.11 -0.83 39.62
N GLU A 88 8.56 -1.72 40.45
CA GLU A 88 7.92 -2.95 39.97
C GLU A 88 6.72 -2.67 39.07
N ALA A 89 5.87 -1.71 39.44
CA ALA A 89 4.75 -1.27 38.61
C ALA A 89 5.23 -0.68 37.28
N SER A 90 6.29 0.15 37.30
CA SER A 90 6.88 0.70 36.08
C SER A 90 7.50 -0.37 35.19
N LEU A 91 8.14 -1.39 35.76
CA LEU A 91 8.70 -2.52 35.02
C LEU A 91 7.61 -3.39 34.39
N ALA A 92 6.49 -3.60 35.10
CA ALA A 92 5.34 -4.31 34.55
C ALA A 92 4.77 -3.56 33.34
N LEU A 93 4.58 -2.24 33.45
CA LEU A 93 4.09 -1.40 32.36
C LEU A 93 5.06 -1.40 31.17
N VAL A 94 6.36 -1.23 31.41
CA VAL A 94 7.39 -1.28 30.36
C VAL A 94 7.43 -2.63 29.67
N LYS A 95 7.27 -3.75 30.39
CA LYS A 95 7.16 -5.09 29.79
C LYS A 95 5.93 -5.20 28.90
N THR A 96 4.76 -4.74 29.35
CA THR A 96 3.54 -4.72 28.53
C THR A 96 3.71 -3.88 27.27
N ASN A 97 4.30 -2.68 27.40
CA ASN A 97 4.60 -1.82 26.25
C ASN A 97 5.57 -2.49 25.27
N LEU A 98 6.60 -3.19 25.78
CA LEU A 98 7.56 -3.91 24.95
C LEU A 98 6.87 -5.02 24.17
N ASP A 99 6.01 -5.81 24.81
CA ASP A 99 5.23 -6.87 24.16
C ASP A 99 4.29 -6.30 23.07
N GLU A 100 3.65 -5.16 23.35
CA GLU A 100 2.78 -4.49 22.39
C GLU A 100 3.57 -3.91 21.20
N VAL A 101 4.68 -3.22 21.47
CA VAL A 101 5.59 -2.70 20.43
C VAL A 101 6.16 -3.84 19.59
N THR A 102 6.53 -4.96 20.21
CA THR A 102 7.02 -6.15 19.48
C THR A 102 5.94 -6.70 18.54
N LYS A 103 4.69 -6.84 19.00
CA LYS A 103 3.57 -7.23 18.14
C LYS A 103 3.32 -6.25 17.00
N GLN A 104 3.46 -4.94 17.26
CA GLN A 104 3.34 -3.91 16.23
C GLN A 104 4.45 -4.03 15.19
N VAL A 105 5.70 -4.23 15.63
CA VAL A 105 6.85 -4.45 14.75
C VAL A 105 6.65 -5.73 13.93
N ASP A 106 6.21 -6.84 14.51
CA ASP A 106 5.92 -8.08 13.77
C ASP A 106 4.82 -7.89 12.74
N THR A 107 3.77 -7.14 13.08
CA THR A 107 2.67 -6.82 12.16
C THR A 107 3.16 -5.92 11.03
N LEU A 108 3.99 -4.92 11.34
CA LEU A 108 4.60 -4.04 10.35
C LEU A 108 5.58 -4.81 9.46
N GLN A 109 6.39 -5.70 10.02
CA GLN A 109 7.32 -6.54 9.27
C GLN A 109 6.53 -7.44 8.30
N LYS A 110 5.46 -8.11 8.75
CA LYS A 110 4.56 -8.85 7.86
C LYS A 110 3.96 -7.99 6.77
N LYS A 111 3.48 -6.77 7.10
CA LYS A 111 2.98 -5.82 6.09
C LYS A 111 4.06 -5.38 5.12
N VAL A 112 5.31 -5.24 5.56
CA VAL A 112 6.46 -4.90 4.73
C VAL A 112 6.87 -6.07 3.84
N ASP A 113 6.79 -7.29 4.33
CA ASP A 113 7.07 -8.52 3.58
C ASP A 113 5.95 -8.82 2.56
N GLU A 114 4.68 -8.62 2.92
CA GLU A 114 3.52 -8.65 2.03
C GLU A 114 3.59 -7.52 0.99
N ALA A 115 3.99 -6.31 1.40
CA ALA A 115 4.32 -5.22 0.51
C ALA A 115 5.71 -5.38 -0.15
N GLY A 116 6.42 -6.49 0.09
CA GLY A 116 7.73 -6.81 -0.48
C GLY A 116 7.70 -6.85 -2.02
N ASP A 117 6.50 -6.89 -2.58
CA ASP A 117 6.26 -6.64 -3.99
C ASP A 117 6.50 -5.19 -4.43
N ILE A 118 6.82 -4.20 -3.60
CA ILE A 118 7.13 -2.83 -4.06
C ILE A 118 8.32 -2.82 -5.03
N LYS A 119 9.39 -3.58 -4.75
CA LYS A 119 10.53 -3.70 -5.68
C LYS A 119 10.14 -4.42 -6.98
N LYS A 120 9.26 -5.42 -6.87
CA LYS A 120 8.70 -6.14 -8.01
C LYS A 120 7.73 -5.26 -8.80
N LEU A 121 6.97 -4.39 -8.14
CA LEU A 121 6.06 -3.40 -8.72
C LEU A 121 6.87 -2.35 -9.47
N ILE A 122 7.97 -1.88 -8.91
CA ILE A 122 8.89 -0.96 -9.60
C ILE A 122 9.46 -1.64 -10.85
N ALA A 123 9.93 -2.89 -10.73
CA ALA A 123 10.42 -3.65 -11.88
C ALA A 123 9.33 -3.91 -12.94
N GLN A 124 8.09 -4.18 -12.52
CA GLN A 124 6.94 -4.33 -13.41
C GLN A 124 6.57 -3.00 -14.08
N VAL A 125 6.60 -1.88 -13.36
CA VAL A 125 6.36 -0.53 -13.90
C VAL A 125 7.42 -0.16 -14.93
N ASP A 126 8.69 -0.47 -14.68
CA ASP A 126 9.76 -0.22 -15.64
C ASP A 126 9.65 -1.11 -16.88
N ALA A 127 9.26 -2.38 -16.72
CA ALA A 127 8.94 -3.27 -17.83
C ALA A 127 7.74 -2.76 -18.65
N LEU A 128 6.65 -2.35 -17.97
CA LEU A 128 5.46 -1.76 -18.57
C LEU A 128 5.77 -0.47 -19.33
N LYS A 129 6.63 0.41 -18.79
CA LYS A 129 7.08 1.61 -19.50
C LYS A 129 7.87 1.27 -20.76
N LYS A 130 8.75 0.26 -20.70
CA LYS A 130 9.51 -0.21 -21.86
C LYS A 130 8.58 -0.80 -22.93
N ASP A 131 7.58 -1.57 -22.52
CA ASP A 131 6.57 -2.14 -23.40
C ASP A 131 5.66 -1.06 -23.99
N GLN A 132 5.30 -0.03 -23.22
CA GLN A 132 4.53 1.12 -23.70
C GLN A 132 5.30 1.87 -24.79
N LEU A 133 6.59 2.18 -24.59
CA LEU A 133 7.42 2.81 -25.62
C LEU A 133 7.54 1.94 -26.88
N ALA A 134 7.69 0.62 -26.73
CA ALA A 134 7.72 -0.29 -27.86
C ALA A 134 6.36 -0.36 -28.59
N ALA A 135 5.25 -0.30 -27.85
CA ALA A 135 3.89 -0.28 -28.40
C ALA A 135 3.61 1.03 -29.13
N GLU A 136 4.00 2.17 -28.58
CA GLU A 136 3.89 3.49 -29.23
C GLU A 136 4.69 3.54 -30.54
N GLY A 137 5.92 3.01 -30.56
CA GLY A 137 6.70 2.88 -31.80
C GLY A 137 6.03 2.00 -32.87
N LYS A 138 5.41 0.88 -32.45
CA LYS A 138 4.62 0.02 -33.35
C LYS A 138 3.35 0.72 -33.86
N LEU A 139 2.69 1.51 -33.01
CA LEU A 139 1.48 2.24 -33.34
C LEU A 139 1.77 3.36 -34.33
N ALA A 140 2.88 4.09 -34.15
CA ALA A 140 3.36 5.09 -35.11
C ALA A 140 3.64 4.46 -36.49
N ASN A 141 4.35 3.34 -36.53
CA ASN A 141 4.63 2.63 -37.79
C ASN A 141 3.34 2.12 -38.46
N ARG A 142 2.41 1.55 -37.69
CA ARG A 142 1.10 1.11 -38.22
C ARG A 142 0.24 2.27 -38.69
N SER A 143 0.27 3.41 -38.00
CA SER A 143 -0.45 4.61 -38.43
C SER A 143 0.09 5.15 -39.76
N GLN A 144 1.41 5.17 -39.93
CA GLN A 144 2.03 5.52 -41.22
C GLN A 144 1.66 4.52 -42.32
N GLN A 145 1.70 3.21 -42.04
CA GLN A 145 1.27 2.20 -43.00
C GLN A 145 -0.20 2.36 -43.38
N LEU A 146 -1.09 2.61 -42.40
CA LEU A 146 -2.50 2.85 -42.66
C LEU A 146 -2.71 4.08 -43.57
N ALA A 147 -2.02 5.19 -43.29
CA ALA A 147 -2.09 6.39 -44.13
C ALA A 147 -1.67 6.08 -45.59
N VAL A 148 -0.54 5.40 -45.79
CA VAL A 148 -0.07 5.00 -47.13
C VAL A 148 -1.07 4.06 -47.81
N THR A 149 -1.61 3.06 -47.11
CA THR A 149 -2.61 2.16 -47.69
C THR A 149 -3.92 2.87 -48.02
N GLN A 150 -4.30 3.88 -47.25
CA GLN A 150 -5.51 4.66 -47.49
C GLN A 150 -5.36 5.58 -48.71
N GLU A 151 -4.19 6.18 -48.90
CA GLU A 151 -3.84 6.90 -50.13
C GLU A 151 -3.84 5.98 -51.36
N GLN A 152 -3.24 4.79 -51.22
CA GLN A 152 -3.27 3.78 -52.28
C GLN A 152 -4.70 3.39 -52.62
N LEU A 153 -5.55 3.07 -51.64
CA LEU A 153 -6.96 2.75 -51.86
C LEU A 153 -7.72 3.89 -52.54
N ALA A 154 -7.50 5.15 -52.14
CA ALA A 154 -8.11 6.30 -52.80
C ALA A 154 -7.70 6.39 -54.28
N SER A 155 -6.39 6.26 -54.56
CA SER A 155 -5.87 6.30 -55.94
C SER A 155 -6.37 5.13 -56.81
N LEU A 156 -6.47 3.92 -56.23
CA LEU A 156 -7.00 2.76 -56.94
C LEU A 156 -8.50 2.92 -57.20
N ASN A 157 -9.26 3.45 -56.24
CA ASN A 157 -10.69 3.68 -56.42
C ASN A 157 -10.98 4.74 -57.49
N GLU A 158 -10.16 5.80 -57.57
CA GLU A 158 -10.22 6.76 -58.68
C GLU A 158 -9.90 6.11 -60.03
N GLN A 159 -8.90 5.23 -60.08
CA GLN A 159 -8.59 4.47 -61.30
C GLN A 159 -9.74 3.55 -61.70
N ILE A 160 -10.33 2.82 -60.74
CA ILE A 160 -11.50 1.96 -60.96
C ILE A 160 -12.64 2.79 -61.55
N LYS A 161 -12.99 3.95 -60.96
CA LYS A 161 -14.04 4.82 -61.50
C LYS A 161 -13.74 5.28 -62.93
N LYS A 162 -12.50 5.68 -63.23
CA LYS A 162 -12.12 6.08 -64.60
C LYS A 162 -12.27 4.92 -65.59
N PHE A 163 -11.88 3.70 -65.20
CA PHE A 163 -12.05 2.52 -66.04
C PHE A 163 -13.51 2.11 -66.20
N GLU A 164 -14.30 2.17 -65.12
CA GLU A 164 -15.75 1.91 -65.16
C GLU A 164 -16.48 2.93 -66.04
N GLU A 165 -16.16 4.22 -65.92
CA GLU A 165 -16.71 5.28 -66.78
C GLU A 165 -16.30 5.12 -68.24
N ALA A 166 -15.05 4.72 -68.50
CA ALA A 166 -14.59 4.40 -69.86
C ALA A 166 -15.33 3.18 -70.43
N GLN A 167 -15.52 2.13 -69.63
CA GLN A 167 -16.25 0.93 -70.03
C GLN A 167 -17.74 1.19 -70.22
N ALA A 168 -18.36 1.99 -69.35
CA ALA A 168 -19.76 2.40 -69.46
C ALA A 168 -19.98 3.23 -70.73
N ARG A 169 -19.07 4.17 -71.05
CA ARG A 169 -19.11 4.94 -72.30
C ARG A 169 -18.95 4.03 -73.52
N ALA A 170 -18.01 3.11 -73.49
CA ALA A 170 -17.81 2.13 -74.57
C ALA A 170 -19.04 1.24 -74.77
N THR A 171 -19.71 0.82 -73.69
CA THR A 171 -20.90 -0.04 -73.74
C THR A 171 -22.14 0.72 -74.22
N ARG A 172 -22.27 2.01 -73.87
CA ARG A 172 -23.37 2.89 -74.31
C ARG A 172 -23.19 3.37 -75.76
N GLY A 173 -22.03 3.17 -76.36
CA GLY A 173 -21.74 3.63 -77.72
C GLY A 173 -21.59 5.14 -77.83
N VAL A 174 -21.25 5.82 -76.73
CA VAL A 174 -21.08 7.28 -76.71
C VAL A 174 -19.67 7.61 -77.15
N VAL A 175 -19.56 8.30 -78.29
CA VAL A 175 -18.30 8.73 -78.89
C VAL A 175 -17.89 10.08 -78.28
N GLU A 176 -16.59 10.36 -78.21
CA GLU A 176 -16.07 11.60 -77.63
C GLU A 176 -16.64 12.85 -78.35
N PRO A 177 -17.03 13.93 -77.65
CA PRO A 177 -17.68 15.09 -78.28
C PRO A 177 -16.87 15.76 -79.40
N ASP A 178 -15.54 15.69 -79.31
CA ASP A 178 -14.62 16.23 -80.33
C ASP A 178 -14.27 15.23 -81.45
N PHE A 179 -15.04 14.14 -81.56
CA PHE A 179 -14.79 13.13 -82.57
C PHE A 179 -15.05 13.64 -83.98
N THR A 180 -14.01 13.56 -84.81
CA THR A 180 -14.10 13.75 -86.26
C THR A 180 -13.49 12.57 -87.01
N ALA A 181 -14.23 11.99 -87.95
CA ALA A 181 -13.73 11.00 -88.91
C ALA A 181 -14.04 11.44 -90.35
N ARG A 182 -13.48 10.74 -91.34
CA ARG A 182 -13.86 10.93 -92.75
C ARG A 182 -14.40 9.63 -93.31
N VAL A 183 -15.31 9.76 -94.27
CA VAL A 183 -15.75 8.64 -95.08
C VAL A 183 -14.61 8.18 -95.97
N ALA A 184 -14.11 6.97 -95.77
CA ALA A 184 -13.06 6.39 -96.59
C ALA A 184 -13.66 5.86 -97.89
N GLN A 185 -14.71 5.04 -97.80
CA GLN A 185 -15.37 4.41 -98.93
C GLN A 185 -16.87 4.26 -98.65
N VAL A 186 -17.68 4.34 -99.71
CA VAL A 186 -19.15 4.27 -99.66
C VAL A 186 -19.61 3.11 -100.53
N PHE A 187 -20.52 2.28 -100.01
CA PHE A 187 -21.15 1.18 -100.73
C PHE A 187 -22.67 1.43 -100.79
N PRO A 188 -23.14 2.23 -101.76
CA PRO A 188 -24.53 2.69 -101.80
C PRO A 188 -25.53 1.54 -102.04
N ASP A 189 -25.16 0.54 -102.85
CA ASP A 189 -26.01 -0.62 -103.17
C ASP A 189 -26.32 -1.49 -101.95
N TRP A 190 -25.45 -1.43 -100.94
CA TRP A 190 -25.57 -2.21 -99.69
C TRP A 190 -25.92 -1.35 -98.48
N GLY A 191 -25.97 -0.03 -98.65
CA GLY A 191 -26.36 0.91 -97.60
C GLY A 191 -25.38 1.00 -96.43
N PHE A 192 -24.09 0.73 -96.64
CA PHE A 192 -23.07 0.90 -95.60
C PHE A 192 -21.88 1.75 -96.06
N VAL A 193 -21.18 2.31 -95.08
CA VAL A 193 -20.08 3.24 -95.25
C VAL A 193 -18.92 2.80 -94.37
N VAL A 194 -17.70 2.90 -94.90
CA VAL A 194 -16.47 2.63 -94.16
C VAL A 194 -15.84 3.95 -93.76
N LEU A 195 -15.59 4.12 -92.46
CA LEU A 195 -14.92 5.30 -91.91
C LEU A 195 -13.43 5.04 -91.74
N SER A 196 -12.63 6.10 -91.89
CA SER A 196 -11.18 6.07 -91.74
C SER A 196 -10.69 6.02 -90.28
N LYS A 197 -11.60 5.79 -89.31
CA LYS A 197 -11.30 5.66 -87.88
C LYS A 197 -12.03 4.44 -87.31
N GLY A 198 -11.36 3.76 -86.39
CA GLY A 198 -11.88 2.60 -85.66
C GLY A 198 -11.85 2.80 -84.14
N ASN A 199 -11.76 1.71 -83.40
CA ASN A 199 -11.80 1.69 -81.93
C ASN A 199 -10.66 2.52 -81.32
N ALA A 200 -9.46 2.45 -81.92
CA ALA A 200 -8.31 3.26 -81.48
C ALA A 200 -8.52 4.78 -81.70
N GLY A 201 -9.46 5.14 -82.58
CA GLY A 201 -9.85 6.52 -82.88
C GLY A 201 -11.11 6.98 -82.15
N GLY A 202 -11.61 6.22 -81.17
CA GLY A 202 -12.76 6.57 -80.33
C GLY A 202 -14.13 6.17 -80.89
N VAL A 203 -14.18 5.31 -81.93
CA VAL A 203 -15.47 4.80 -82.46
C VAL A 203 -15.90 3.58 -81.66
N PHE A 204 -17.14 3.57 -81.15
CA PHE A 204 -17.71 2.42 -80.46
C PHE A 204 -18.83 1.78 -81.28
N ALA A 205 -19.00 0.46 -81.15
CA ALA A 205 -20.13 -0.24 -81.77
C ALA A 205 -21.45 0.32 -81.22
N LYS A 206 -22.49 0.35 -82.06
CA LYS A 206 -23.81 0.93 -81.76
C LYS A 206 -23.86 2.45 -81.61
N ALA A 207 -22.75 3.16 -81.77
CA ALA A 207 -22.74 4.61 -81.81
C ALA A 207 -23.56 5.15 -83.00
N THR A 208 -24.23 6.28 -82.80
CA THR A 208 -24.85 7.05 -83.88
C THR A 208 -23.94 8.21 -84.26
N LEU A 209 -23.68 8.37 -85.54
CA LEU A 209 -22.79 9.40 -86.09
C LEU A 209 -23.54 10.20 -87.15
N ASP A 210 -23.22 11.49 -87.26
CA ASP A 210 -23.79 12.38 -88.26
C ASP A 210 -22.75 12.68 -89.35
N VAL A 211 -23.14 12.51 -90.62
CA VAL A 211 -22.32 12.88 -91.77
C VAL A 211 -22.60 14.33 -92.12
N LYS A 212 -21.57 15.18 -92.06
CA LYS A 212 -21.61 16.59 -92.41
C LYS A 212 -20.85 16.87 -93.71
N ARG A 213 -21.46 17.70 -94.54
CA ARG A 213 -20.82 18.32 -95.69
C ARG A 213 -20.93 19.83 -95.54
N GLY A 214 -19.83 20.47 -95.15
CA GLY A 214 -19.86 21.87 -94.70
C GLY A 214 -20.60 22.01 -93.38
N SER A 215 -21.75 22.69 -93.38
CA SER A 215 -22.58 22.92 -92.19
C SER A 215 -23.81 22.00 -92.12
N ASP A 216 -24.15 21.32 -93.21
CA ASP A 216 -25.39 20.53 -93.34
C ASP A 216 -25.17 19.05 -93.00
N ILE A 217 -26.15 18.44 -92.34
CA ILE A 217 -26.17 17.00 -92.03
C ILE A 217 -26.80 16.26 -93.20
N VAL A 218 -25.99 15.44 -93.87
CA VAL A 218 -26.34 14.72 -95.10
C VAL A 218 -27.01 13.38 -94.79
N ALA A 219 -26.54 12.67 -93.76
CA ALA A 219 -27.05 11.37 -93.36
C ALA A 219 -26.72 11.03 -91.91
N LYS A 220 -27.51 10.14 -91.31
CA LYS A 220 -27.19 9.51 -90.02
C LYS A 220 -26.65 8.11 -90.23
N LEU A 221 -25.57 7.78 -89.54
CA LEU A 221 -24.90 6.49 -89.58
C LEU A 221 -25.04 5.79 -88.23
N LYS A 222 -25.18 4.47 -88.28
CA LYS A 222 -25.12 3.61 -87.10
C LYS A 222 -23.95 2.67 -87.21
N VAL A 223 -23.04 2.72 -86.25
CA VAL A 223 -21.84 1.87 -86.24
C VAL A 223 -22.24 0.42 -85.95
N LYS A 224 -21.90 -0.50 -86.85
CA LYS A 224 -22.24 -1.92 -86.74
C LYS A 224 -21.08 -2.73 -86.18
N ASN A 225 -19.92 -2.60 -86.79
CA ASN A 225 -18.69 -3.25 -86.36
C ASN A 225 -17.53 -2.26 -86.40
N VAL A 226 -16.62 -2.40 -85.44
CA VAL A 226 -15.48 -1.52 -85.26
C VAL A 226 -14.22 -2.37 -85.17
N GLU A 227 -13.29 -2.10 -86.07
CA GLU A 227 -11.93 -2.63 -86.03
C GLU A 227 -10.98 -1.60 -85.41
N GLN A 228 -9.71 -1.94 -85.20
CA GLN A 228 -8.77 -1.00 -84.55
C GLN A 228 -8.63 0.32 -85.32
N SER A 229 -8.54 0.28 -86.66
CA SER A 229 -8.24 1.45 -87.51
C SER A 229 -9.37 1.88 -88.44
N ILE A 230 -10.39 1.04 -88.63
CA ILE A 230 -11.55 1.31 -89.51
C ILE A 230 -12.85 0.96 -88.81
N SER A 231 -13.96 1.54 -89.24
CA SER A 231 -15.28 1.16 -88.75
C SER A 231 -16.29 1.05 -89.89
N VAL A 232 -17.21 0.10 -89.75
CA VAL A 232 -18.27 -0.17 -90.71
C VAL A 232 -19.58 0.32 -90.11
N CYS A 233 -20.22 1.25 -90.83
CA CYS A 233 -21.44 1.90 -90.38
C CYS A 233 -22.56 1.67 -91.39
N ASP A 234 -23.73 1.28 -90.90
CA ASP A 234 -24.94 1.19 -91.73
C ASP A 234 -25.59 2.59 -91.83
N VAL A 235 -26.04 2.97 -93.03
CA VAL A 235 -26.76 4.23 -93.26
C VAL A 235 -28.18 4.05 -92.73
N VAL A 236 -28.64 4.96 -91.87
CA VAL A 236 -30.01 4.89 -91.32
C VAL A 236 -31.01 5.19 -92.45
N PRO A 237 -31.92 4.26 -92.78
CA PRO A 237 -32.90 4.47 -93.86
C PRO A 237 -33.77 5.70 -93.59
N GLY A 238 -33.96 6.55 -94.61
CA GLY A 238 -34.75 7.78 -94.49
C GLY A 238 -34.04 8.97 -93.82
N SER A 239 -32.75 8.83 -93.45
CA SER A 239 -31.95 9.94 -92.89
C SER A 239 -31.16 10.76 -93.93
N LEU A 240 -31.22 10.37 -95.20
CA LEU A 240 -30.58 11.10 -96.29
C LEU A 240 -31.37 12.38 -96.59
N ALA A 241 -30.67 13.51 -96.70
CA ALA A 241 -31.26 14.75 -97.18
C ALA A 241 -31.81 14.58 -98.61
N GLU A 242 -32.94 15.23 -98.92
CA GLU A 242 -33.69 15.04 -100.16
C GLU A 242 -32.82 15.37 -101.39
N GLY A 243 -32.44 14.33 -102.15
CA GLY A 243 -31.60 14.44 -103.36
C GLY A 243 -30.09 14.32 -103.13
N ASP A 244 -29.63 14.12 -101.89
CA ASP A 244 -28.21 14.06 -101.55
C ASP A 244 -27.67 12.63 -101.40
N THR A 245 -26.41 12.40 -101.79
CA THR A 245 -25.71 11.11 -101.65
C THR A 245 -24.42 11.27 -100.84
N ILE A 246 -24.09 10.26 -100.02
CA ILE A 246 -22.84 10.23 -99.24
C ILE A 246 -21.66 10.02 -100.19
N ARG A 247 -20.56 10.76 -99.98
CA ARG A 247 -19.34 10.71 -100.80
C ARG A 247 -18.12 10.37 -99.95
N SER A 248 -17.12 9.77 -100.58
CA SER A 248 -15.79 9.65 -99.96
C SER A 248 -15.24 11.04 -99.65
N GLY A 249 -14.67 11.21 -98.46
CA GLY A 249 -14.16 12.48 -97.95
C GLY A 249 -15.13 13.31 -97.12
N ASP A 250 -16.44 12.96 -97.08
CA ASP A 250 -17.40 13.63 -96.19
C ASP A 250 -16.97 13.50 -94.71
N LEU A 251 -17.25 14.54 -93.92
CA LEU A 251 -16.80 14.62 -92.53
C LEU A 251 -17.86 13.99 -91.62
N VAL A 252 -17.44 13.14 -90.69
CA VAL A 252 -18.34 12.45 -89.77
C VAL A 252 -18.04 12.92 -88.36
N VAL A 253 -19.07 13.38 -87.67
CA VAL A 253 -18.98 13.81 -86.27
C VAL A 253 -19.83 12.92 -85.38
N ALA A 254 -19.53 12.93 -84.08
CA ALA A 254 -20.45 12.37 -83.11
C ALA A 254 -21.82 12.99 -83.33
N ALA A 255 -22.86 12.16 -83.40
CA ALA A 255 -24.21 12.70 -83.43
C ALA A 255 -24.39 13.51 -82.14
N ALA A 256 -24.90 14.73 -82.25
CA ALA A 256 -25.25 15.50 -81.06
C ALA A 256 -26.30 14.69 -80.31
N GLU A 257 -25.91 14.05 -79.21
CA GLU A 257 -26.81 13.21 -78.45
C GLU A 257 -27.95 14.11 -77.96
N ALA A 258 -29.14 13.90 -78.53
CA ALA A 258 -30.38 14.22 -77.86
C ALA A 258 -30.32 13.54 -76.50
N ALA A 259 -30.27 14.35 -75.45
CA ALA A 259 -30.35 13.93 -74.07
C ALA A 259 -31.39 12.81 -73.94
N ALA A 260 -30.94 11.63 -73.51
CA ALA A 260 -31.84 10.60 -73.04
C ALA A 260 -32.79 11.23 -72.00
N PRO A 261 -34.12 11.06 -72.13
CA PRO A 261 -35.05 11.52 -71.12
C PRO A 261 -34.71 10.86 -69.79
N ALA A 262 -34.46 11.68 -68.78
CA ALA A 262 -34.40 11.25 -67.40
C ALA A 262 -35.71 10.55 -67.05
N GLU A 263 -35.63 9.24 -66.86
CA GLU A 263 -36.73 8.45 -66.35
C GLU A 263 -36.93 8.82 -64.88
N ALA A 264 -38.06 9.46 -64.59
CA ALA A 264 -38.50 9.79 -63.25
C ALA A 264 -38.80 8.49 -62.46
N PRO A 265 -38.27 8.29 -61.24
CA PRO A 265 -38.71 7.18 -60.41
C PRO A 265 -40.08 7.51 -59.81
N LYS A 266 -41.08 6.71 -60.18
CA LYS A 266 -42.38 6.64 -59.51
C LYS A 266 -42.20 5.95 -58.15
N THR A 267 -42.69 6.64 -57.12
CA THR A 267 -43.05 6.11 -55.80
C THR A 267 -44.24 5.16 -55.88
N GLN A 268 -44.16 4.03 -55.17
CA GLN A 268 -45.25 3.19 -54.62
C GLN A 268 -44.55 2.19 -53.67
N ASP A 269 -44.54 2.38 -52.35
CA ASP A 269 -45.59 2.22 -51.33
C ASP A 269 -45.80 0.76 -50.85
N ALA A 270 -45.64 0.64 -49.53
CA ALA A 270 -46.09 -0.33 -48.51
C ALA A 270 -46.01 -1.87 -48.67
N GLY A 271 -45.46 -2.51 -47.60
CA GLY A 271 -45.97 -3.82 -47.15
C GLY A 271 -45.14 -4.67 -46.16
N GLY A 272 -45.17 -4.33 -44.84
CA GLY A 272 -45.01 -5.25 -43.68
C GLY A 272 -43.57 -5.68 -43.31
N VAL A 273 -43.10 -5.78 -42.06
CA VAL A 273 -43.74 -6.03 -40.74
C VAL A 273 -42.83 -5.45 -39.61
N ALA A 274 -43.43 -4.94 -38.53
CA ALA A 274 -42.83 -4.24 -37.37
C ALA A 274 -42.34 -5.19 -36.23
N PRO A 275 -42.08 -4.78 -34.96
CA PRO A 275 -41.53 -3.54 -34.37
C PRO A 275 -40.44 -3.82 -33.28
N THR A 276 -39.67 -2.81 -32.81
CA THR A 276 -39.43 -2.51 -31.36
C THR A 276 -38.53 -1.26 -31.17
N PRO A 277 -38.62 -0.55 -30.01
CA PRO A 277 -38.40 0.89 -29.91
C PRO A 277 -36.97 1.33 -29.54
N ALA A 278 -36.71 2.61 -29.80
CA ALA A 278 -35.46 3.35 -29.65
C ALA A 278 -34.89 3.43 -28.21
N PRO A 279 -33.58 3.76 -28.08
CA PRO A 279 -33.06 4.52 -26.95
C PRO A 279 -32.74 5.99 -27.37
N PRO A 280 -33.08 7.01 -26.54
CA PRO A 280 -32.57 8.35 -26.74
C PRO A 280 -31.26 8.61 -25.99
N ALA A 281 -30.44 9.43 -26.64
CA ALA A 281 -29.34 10.27 -26.19
C ALA A 281 -29.05 10.35 -24.68
N GLY A 282 -27.82 10.01 -24.31
CA GLY A 282 -27.23 10.34 -23.02
C GLY A 282 -26.71 11.78 -22.99
N GLY A 283 -27.14 12.53 -21.99
CA GLY A 283 -26.62 13.84 -21.63
C GLY A 283 -26.59 14.01 -20.11
N GLY A 284 -25.50 14.60 -19.61
CA GLY A 284 -25.41 15.26 -18.31
C GLY A 284 -24.99 14.38 -17.12
N MET A 285 -23.70 14.36 -16.79
CA MET A 285 -23.23 14.00 -15.45
C MET A 285 -23.28 15.24 -14.54
N SER A 286 -24.06 15.10 -13.47
CA SER A 286 -24.21 16.04 -12.36
C SER A 286 -23.07 15.91 -11.35
N SER A 287 -22.61 17.05 -10.87
CA SER A 287 -21.88 17.25 -9.62
C SER A 287 -22.79 17.01 -8.40
N ASP A 288 -22.33 16.23 -7.40
CA ASP A 288 -22.19 16.69 -6.00
C ASP A 288 -21.45 15.62 -5.17
N PRO A 289 -20.46 15.96 -4.31
CA PRO A 289 -19.59 15.00 -3.66
C PRO A 289 -19.71 15.04 -2.14
N PHE A 290 -20.82 14.64 -1.50
CA PHE A 290 -20.81 14.38 -0.05
C PHE A 290 -21.97 13.47 0.40
N GLY A 291 -21.63 12.30 0.97
CA GLY A 291 -22.51 11.58 1.89
C GLY A 291 -22.54 10.05 1.75
N SER A 292 -21.97 9.34 2.72
CA SER A 292 -22.70 8.25 3.40
C SER A 292 -22.03 7.89 4.74
N ALA A 293 -22.81 8.01 5.82
CA ALA A 293 -22.55 7.42 7.14
C ALA A 293 -23.87 6.79 7.63
N PRO A 294 -23.83 5.73 8.46
CA PRO A 294 -24.92 4.77 8.58
C PRO A 294 -25.90 5.04 9.73
N ALA A 295 -27.05 4.40 9.62
CA ALA A 295 -28.19 4.40 10.52
C ALA A 295 -27.99 3.57 11.81
N GLY A 296 -28.74 3.95 12.86
CA GLY A 296 -29.21 3.00 13.87
C GLY A 296 -29.07 3.46 15.33
N GLY A 297 -30.05 4.21 15.84
CA GLY A 297 -30.23 4.48 17.27
C GLY A 297 -31.68 4.26 17.69
N ALA A 298 -31.89 3.44 18.72
CA ALA A 298 -33.11 3.42 19.54
C ALA A 298 -32.78 2.85 20.92
N THR A 299 -33.02 3.67 21.95
CA THR A 299 -32.96 3.38 23.40
C THR A 299 -34.19 2.58 23.87
N PRO A 300 -34.23 2.01 25.10
CA PRO A 300 -34.69 2.79 26.28
C PRO A 300 -33.98 2.44 27.62
N ALA A 301 -34.21 3.27 28.65
CA ALA A 301 -33.80 3.12 30.06
C ALA A 301 -35.05 3.31 30.98
N PRO A 302 -34.98 3.28 32.34
CA PRO A 302 -34.30 2.39 33.31
C PRO A 302 -35.25 1.88 34.44
N ALA A 303 -34.83 0.93 35.31
CA ALA A 303 -35.27 0.86 36.73
C ALA A 303 -34.54 -0.21 37.60
N MET A 304 -34.14 0.23 38.80
CA MET A 304 -33.98 -0.46 40.09
C MET A 304 -32.89 -1.54 40.34
N GLY A 305 -31.96 -1.20 41.25
CA GLY A 305 -31.81 -1.94 42.52
C GLY A 305 -30.54 -2.78 42.72
N GLY A 306 -29.72 -2.42 43.72
CA GLY A 306 -28.88 -3.36 44.48
C GLY A 306 -27.37 -3.11 44.49
N ASP A 307 -26.82 -2.85 45.67
CA ASP A 307 -25.40 -2.71 46.06
C ASP A 307 -24.42 -3.80 45.57
N PRO A 308 -23.13 -3.46 45.32
CA PRO A 308 -22.06 -4.45 45.14
C PRO A 308 -20.95 -4.41 46.22
N PHE A 309 -21.19 -3.88 47.43
CA PHE A 309 -20.20 -3.90 48.53
C PHE A 309 -20.63 -4.81 49.72
N GLY A 310 -19.88 -5.93 49.87
CA GLY A 310 -19.82 -6.81 51.07
C GLY A 310 -20.63 -8.12 50.94
N SER A 311 -20.22 -9.32 51.38
CA SER A 311 -19.02 -9.81 52.06
C SER A 311 -19.08 -11.37 52.24
N ALA A 312 -17.96 -12.07 52.03
CA ALA A 312 -17.48 -13.33 52.67
C ALA A 312 -18.15 -14.71 52.36
N PRO A 313 -17.56 -15.87 52.77
CA PRO A 313 -16.30 -16.47 52.30
C PRO A 313 -16.46 -17.95 51.87
N ALA A 314 -15.51 -18.52 51.11
CA ALA A 314 -15.43 -19.97 50.86
C ALA A 314 -14.07 -20.54 51.31
N ALA A 315 -14.11 -21.66 52.03
CA ALA A 315 -12.98 -22.36 52.66
C ALA A 315 -12.62 -23.67 51.87
N PRO A 316 -11.63 -24.50 52.25
CA PRO A 316 -10.44 -24.79 51.42
C PRO A 316 -10.21 -26.29 51.09
N ALA A 317 -9.26 -26.62 50.19
CA ALA A 317 -8.49 -27.88 50.13
C ALA A 317 -7.44 -27.86 48.98
N PRO A 318 -6.45 -28.77 48.91
CA PRO A 318 -5.39 -29.08 49.89
C PRO A 318 -3.96 -28.97 49.29
N ALA A 319 -2.93 -29.05 50.13
CA ALA A 319 -1.50 -28.98 49.77
C ALA A 319 -0.96 -30.25 49.08
N PRO A 320 0.24 -30.16 48.45
CA PRO A 320 1.20 -31.25 48.54
C PRO A 320 2.60 -30.84 49.02
N ALA A 321 3.13 -31.77 49.81
CA ALA A 321 4.45 -32.08 50.36
C ALA A 321 5.74 -31.32 49.96
N MET A 322 6.60 -31.23 50.99
CA MET A 322 8.02 -30.86 50.99
C MET A 322 8.94 -31.73 50.12
N GLY A 323 10.08 -31.15 49.70
CA GLY A 323 11.39 -31.79 49.80
C GLY A 323 12.25 -31.75 48.53
N GLY A 324 13.38 -31.02 48.56
CA GLY A 324 14.45 -31.16 47.56
C GLY A 324 15.34 -29.94 47.35
N ASP A 325 16.51 -29.95 47.99
CA ASP A 325 17.66 -29.04 48.01
C ASP A 325 18.18 -28.52 46.63
N PRO A 326 18.55 -27.22 46.46
CA PRO A 326 19.06 -26.67 45.20
C PRO A 326 20.60 -26.56 45.08
N PHE A 327 21.39 -27.12 46.00
CA PHE A 327 22.86 -27.07 45.90
C PHE A 327 23.45 -28.32 45.23
N GLY A 328 23.54 -28.29 43.90
CA GLY A 328 24.26 -29.28 43.09
C GLY A 328 25.77 -29.00 43.02
N ALA A 329 26.57 -29.94 43.51
CA ALA A 329 28.03 -29.98 43.33
C ALA A 329 28.42 -30.85 42.12
N ALA A 330 29.36 -30.32 41.32
CA ALA A 330 30.38 -30.90 40.40
C ALA A 330 30.20 -32.29 39.74
N PRO A 331 30.84 -32.47 38.57
CA PRO A 331 32.05 -33.31 38.64
C PRO A 331 33.25 -32.80 37.82
N ALA A 332 34.44 -33.08 38.34
CA ALA A 332 35.74 -32.93 37.68
C ALA A 332 36.21 -34.29 37.13
N ALA A 333 36.98 -34.27 36.03
CA ALA A 333 37.89 -35.35 35.63
C ALA A 333 39.05 -34.81 34.75
N PRO A 334 40.21 -35.48 34.66
CA PRO A 334 41.51 -34.82 34.73
C PRO A 334 42.48 -35.03 33.56
N ALA A 335 43.49 -34.15 33.53
CA ALA A 335 44.92 -34.30 33.20
C ALA A 335 45.40 -34.83 31.81
N GLY A 336 46.28 -34.03 31.18
CA GLY A 336 47.54 -34.51 30.63
C GLY A 336 47.94 -33.97 29.25
N GLY A 337 48.99 -33.14 29.18
CA GLY A 337 49.79 -32.97 27.95
C GLY A 337 50.22 -31.54 27.58
N THR A 338 51.34 -31.09 28.13
CA THR A 338 52.17 -29.97 27.60
C THR A 338 52.90 -30.39 26.29
N PRO A 339 53.27 -29.46 25.39
CA PRO A 339 54.56 -28.75 25.54
C PRO A 339 54.56 -27.24 25.16
N ALA A 340 55.37 -26.50 25.94
CA ALA A 340 56.32 -25.39 25.67
C ALA A 340 56.20 -24.45 24.43
N PRO A 341 56.79 -23.22 24.51
CA PRO A 341 56.21 -21.98 24.01
C PRO A 341 56.84 -21.44 22.72
N SER A 342 56.11 -20.60 21.99
CA SER A 342 56.69 -19.70 20.97
C SER A 342 56.18 -18.29 21.18
N THR A 343 57.10 -17.43 21.61
CA THR A 343 57.06 -15.97 21.57
C THR A 343 56.82 -15.46 20.15
N ALA A 344 55.82 -14.59 19.96
CA ALA A 344 55.85 -13.45 19.03
C ALA A 344 54.52 -12.68 19.06
N ASP A 345 54.50 -11.58 19.82
CA ASP A 345 53.90 -10.32 19.34
C ASP A 345 54.81 -9.82 18.19
N PRO A 346 54.36 -9.06 17.17
CA PRO A 346 53.84 -7.71 17.43
C PRO A 346 52.83 -7.19 16.39
N PHE A 347 52.33 -5.97 16.60
CA PHE A 347 51.85 -5.06 15.55
C PHE A 347 52.61 -5.24 14.21
N LYS A 348 51.92 -5.86 13.26
CA LYS A 348 52.04 -5.68 11.80
C LYS A 348 50.79 -6.24 11.13
#